data_AF-C3US81-F1
#
_entry.id   AF-C3US81-F1
#
_cell.length_a   1.000
_cell.length_b   1.000
_cell.length_c   1.000
_cell.angle_alpha   90.00
_cell.angle_beta   90.00
_cell.angle_gamma   90.00
#
_symmetry.space_group_name_H-M   'P 1'
#
loop_
_entity.id
_entity.type
_entity.pdbx_description
1 polymer ?
#
loop_
_entity_poly.entity_id
_entity_poly.type
_entity_poly.pdbx_seq_one_letter_code
_entity_poly.pdbx_strand_id
1 'polypeptide(L)'
;WQSFHFPTDTLLPQMKLGWDRKTGRNIFLRSWRSSDDPSTGKFSYRLETRSFPEFFIWQTDVPMYRSGPWDGVRFSGMVEMRDLDYMVYNFTDNQEEVVYTFLMTNHDIYSRLTMSPAGSLQQITWKDEDRILSWLSPTDPCDAYQICGPYSYCYLNTSAFCSCIKGFEPKIQEAWAVNDGTSGCVRKTRLSCTSGDGFFKLKNTKLPDTTWTIVDKSIDVEECKKRC
;
A
#
# COMPACT_ATOMS: atom_id res chain seq x y z
N TRP A 1 -14.69 22.73 -15.82
CA TRP A 1 -13.45 22.57 -15.03
C TRP A 1 -13.86 22.30 -13.58
N GLN A 2 -13.18 21.37 -12.88
CA GLN A 2 -13.45 21.03 -11.48
C GLN A 2 -12.12 20.91 -10.73
N SER A 3 -11.99 21.59 -9.60
CA SER A 3 -10.79 21.54 -8.75
C SER A 3 -10.52 20.13 -8.22
N PHE A 4 -11.56 19.31 -8.03
CA PHE A 4 -11.44 17.92 -7.57
C PHE A 4 -10.62 17.03 -8.51
N HIS A 5 -10.51 17.39 -9.80
CA HIS A 5 -9.65 16.68 -10.73
C HIS A 5 -8.18 17.09 -10.59
N PHE A 6 -7.86 18.18 -9.90
CA PHE A 6 -6.52 18.76 -9.73
C PHE A 6 -6.20 18.98 -8.24
N PRO A 7 -6.17 17.91 -7.41
CA PRO A 7 -5.80 18.03 -6.01
C PRO A 7 -4.36 18.52 -5.86
N THR A 8 -4.09 19.19 -4.73
CA THR A 8 -2.75 19.52 -4.27
C THR A 8 -2.20 18.36 -3.43
N ASP A 9 -2.16 18.51 -2.12
CA ASP A 9 -1.67 17.54 -1.16
C ASP A 9 -2.81 16.80 -0.43
N THR A 10 -4.06 17.22 -0.64
CA THR A 10 -5.21 16.84 0.19
C THR A 10 -6.32 16.17 -0.60
N LEU A 11 -6.89 15.09 -0.04
CA LEU A 11 -8.15 14.49 -0.44
C LEU A 11 -9.24 14.84 0.60
N LEU A 12 -10.32 15.47 0.13
CA LEU A 12 -11.52 15.79 0.92
C LEU A 12 -12.62 14.75 0.69
N PRO A 13 -13.68 14.73 1.53
CA PRO A 13 -14.83 13.87 1.29
C PRO A 13 -15.39 14.06 -0.13
N GLN A 14 -15.87 12.98 -0.73
CA GLN A 14 -16.40 12.91 -2.11
C GLN A 14 -15.37 13.08 -3.24
N MET A 15 -14.13 13.48 -2.94
CA MET A 15 -13.07 13.50 -3.96
C MET A 15 -12.66 12.08 -4.33
N LYS A 16 -12.23 11.93 -5.59
CA LYS A 16 -11.70 10.67 -6.14
C LYS A 16 -10.18 10.69 -6.12
N LEU A 17 -9.58 9.62 -5.63
CA LEU A 17 -8.14 9.39 -5.67
C LEU A 17 -7.85 8.13 -6.47
N GLY A 18 -7.15 8.26 -7.60
CA GLY A 18 -6.86 7.14 -8.50
C GLY A 18 -7.14 7.50 -9.96
N TRP A 19 -7.49 6.50 -10.76
CA TRP A 19 -7.62 6.62 -12.20
C TRP A 19 -9.07 6.82 -12.65
N ASP A 20 -9.30 7.90 -13.39
CA ASP A 20 -10.47 8.04 -14.25
C ASP A 20 -10.10 7.48 -15.64
N ARG A 21 -10.73 6.35 -16.02
CA ARG A 21 -10.45 5.67 -17.29
C ARG A 21 -11.09 6.38 -18.47
N LYS A 22 -12.16 7.18 -18.26
CA LYS A 22 -12.81 7.95 -19.33
C LYS A 22 -11.92 9.10 -19.79
N THR A 23 -11.27 9.78 -18.85
CA THR A 23 -10.38 10.92 -19.15
C THR A 23 -8.91 10.50 -19.29
N GLY A 24 -8.55 9.27 -18.92
CA GLY A 24 -7.18 8.78 -18.96
C GLY A 24 -6.28 9.46 -17.93
N ARG A 25 -6.85 9.91 -16.81
CA ARG A 25 -6.16 10.74 -15.82
C ARG A 25 -6.00 10.03 -14.49
N ASN A 26 -4.78 10.09 -13.95
CA ASN A 26 -4.51 9.77 -12.56
C ASN A 26 -4.70 11.02 -11.69
N ILE A 27 -5.60 10.96 -10.72
CA ILE A 27 -5.86 11.96 -9.69
C ILE A 27 -5.12 11.51 -8.44
N PHE A 28 -4.10 12.27 -8.03
CA PHE A 28 -3.16 11.86 -6.99
C PHE A 28 -2.68 13.04 -6.16
N LEU A 29 -2.16 12.77 -4.95
CA LEU A 29 -1.71 13.82 -4.04
C LEU A 29 -0.22 14.12 -4.26
N ARG A 30 0.18 15.38 -4.16
CA ARG A 30 1.58 15.84 -4.12
C ARG A 30 1.80 16.68 -2.88
N SER A 31 2.82 16.35 -2.10
CA SER A 31 3.15 17.12 -0.90
C SER A 31 3.49 18.56 -1.24
N TRP A 32 3.32 19.45 -0.27
CA TRP A 32 4.01 20.74 -0.27
C TRP A 32 5.53 20.53 -0.13
N ARG A 33 6.29 21.57 -0.44
CA ARG A 33 7.75 21.57 -0.30
C ARG A 33 8.17 21.61 1.17
N SER A 34 7.47 22.39 1.98
CA SER A 34 7.62 22.48 3.43
C SER A 34 6.32 22.95 4.08
N SER A 35 6.27 23.06 5.42
CA SER A 35 5.13 23.61 6.16
C SER A 35 4.68 24.99 5.66
N ASP A 36 5.63 25.82 5.24
CA ASP A 36 5.41 27.22 4.90
C ASP A 36 5.55 27.52 3.39
N ASP A 37 5.82 26.51 2.56
CA ASP A 37 5.97 26.66 1.11
C ASP A 37 5.03 25.68 0.38
N PRO A 38 3.89 26.16 -0.15
CA PRO A 38 2.91 25.34 -0.85
C PRO A 38 3.32 24.94 -2.27
N SER A 39 4.52 25.30 -2.71
CA SER A 39 5.05 24.81 -3.99
C SER A 39 5.21 23.29 -3.99
N THR A 40 5.34 22.70 -5.18
CA THR A 40 5.39 21.24 -5.34
C THR A 40 6.59 20.64 -4.61
N GLY A 41 6.31 19.75 -3.65
CA GLY A 41 7.31 19.00 -2.91
C GLY A 41 7.77 17.73 -3.63
N LYS A 42 8.59 16.94 -2.92
CA LYS A 42 9.21 15.73 -3.46
C LYS A 42 8.32 14.51 -3.38
N PHE A 43 7.29 14.51 -2.53
CA PHE A 43 6.51 13.31 -2.27
C PHE A 43 5.18 13.33 -3.01
N SER A 44 4.74 12.16 -3.44
CA SER A 44 3.42 12.01 -4.04
C SER A 44 2.82 10.64 -3.75
N TYR A 45 1.50 10.60 -3.62
CA TYR A 45 0.76 9.38 -3.34
C TYR A 45 -0.14 9.04 -4.53
N ARG A 46 0.23 8.00 -5.30
CA ARG A 46 -0.32 7.70 -6.63
C ARG A 46 -0.81 6.26 -6.70
N LEU A 47 -1.87 6.03 -7.48
CA LEU A 47 -2.37 4.70 -7.81
C LEU A 47 -1.69 4.16 -9.07
N GLU A 48 -1.20 2.93 -9.02
CA GLU A 48 -0.74 2.16 -10.17
C GLU A 48 -1.78 1.09 -10.53
N THR A 49 -2.31 1.11 -11.75
CA THR A 49 -3.40 0.23 -12.21
C THR A 49 -2.89 -0.92 -13.09
N ARG A 50 -1.99 -1.73 -12.55
CA ARG A 50 -1.58 -3.00 -13.17
C ARG A 50 -2.71 -4.05 -13.03
N SER A 51 -2.40 -5.34 -13.07
CA SER A 51 -3.40 -6.41 -12.89
C SER A 51 -4.15 -6.34 -11.56
N PHE A 52 -3.50 -5.81 -10.51
CA PHE A 52 -4.12 -5.58 -9.22
C PHE A 52 -3.69 -4.19 -8.72
N PRO A 53 -4.60 -3.19 -8.67
CA PRO A 53 -4.22 -1.83 -8.35
C PRO A 53 -3.61 -1.65 -6.95
N GLU A 54 -2.54 -0.87 -6.86
CA GLU A 54 -1.84 -0.58 -5.60
C GLU A 54 -1.46 0.90 -5.53
N PHE A 55 -1.57 1.47 -4.33
CA PHE A 55 -1.04 2.81 -4.07
C PHE A 55 0.42 2.78 -3.64
N PHE A 56 1.14 3.84 -3.98
CA PHE A 56 2.54 4.04 -3.62
C PHE A 56 2.79 5.48 -3.17
N ILE A 57 3.66 5.64 -2.17
CA ILE A 57 4.32 6.92 -1.90
C ILE A 57 5.63 6.92 -2.68
N TRP A 58 5.77 7.91 -3.56
CA TRP A 58 6.96 8.15 -4.36
C TRP A 58 7.70 9.36 -3.82
N GLN A 59 9.02 9.26 -3.71
CA GLN A 59 9.91 10.41 -3.59
C GLN A 59 10.50 10.69 -4.96
N THR A 60 10.00 11.73 -5.63
CA THR A 60 10.24 11.99 -7.05
C THR A 60 9.79 10.76 -7.87
N ASP A 61 10.73 9.90 -8.29
CA ASP A 61 10.49 8.71 -9.09
C ASP A 61 10.97 7.42 -8.40
N VAL A 62 11.29 7.50 -7.10
CA VAL A 62 11.68 6.33 -6.28
C VAL A 62 10.50 5.93 -5.38
N PRO A 63 10.02 4.68 -5.43
CA PRO A 63 8.96 4.21 -4.54
C PRO A 63 9.53 4.00 -3.14
N MET A 64 8.93 4.68 -2.15
CA MET A 64 9.36 4.64 -0.75
C MET A 64 8.46 3.75 0.11
N TYR A 65 7.18 3.65 -0.25
CA TYR A 65 6.18 2.86 0.44
C TYR A 65 5.13 2.35 -0.55
N ARG A 66 4.57 1.17 -0.26
CA ARG A 66 3.49 0.54 -1.03
C ARG A 66 2.31 0.26 -0.10
N SER A 67 1.13 0.79 -0.36
CA SER A 67 -0.08 0.49 0.42
C SER A 67 -0.59 -0.92 0.20
N GLY A 68 -0.21 -1.53 -0.92
CA GLY A 68 -0.67 -2.85 -1.32
C GLY A 68 -2.04 -2.82 -2.01
N PRO A 69 -2.53 -3.97 -2.47
CA PRO A 69 -3.84 -4.06 -3.09
C PRO A 69 -4.98 -3.90 -2.08
N TRP A 70 -6.15 -3.56 -2.62
CA TRP A 70 -7.42 -3.57 -1.88
C TRP A 70 -7.90 -5.00 -1.65
N ASP A 71 -8.15 -5.38 -0.39
CA ASP A 71 -8.57 -6.74 -0.01
C ASP A 71 -10.10 -6.92 0.08
N GLY A 72 -10.87 -5.88 -0.26
CA GLY A 72 -12.32 -5.82 -0.09
C GLY A 72 -12.76 -4.96 1.10
N VAL A 73 -11.86 -4.74 2.07
CA VAL A 73 -12.13 -3.98 3.30
C VAL A 73 -11.14 -2.82 3.45
N ARG A 74 -9.86 -3.02 3.14
CA ARG A 74 -8.78 -2.04 3.28
C ARG A 74 -7.65 -2.30 2.29
N PHE A 75 -6.68 -1.38 2.23
CA PHE A 75 -5.41 -1.68 1.56
C PHE A 75 -4.52 -2.53 2.48
N SER A 76 -3.93 -3.60 1.95
CA SER A 76 -3.24 -4.62 2.76
C SER A 76 -2.08 -4.11 3.64
N GLY A 77 -1.46 -2.98 3.29
CA GLY A 77 -0.41 -2.30 4.05
C GLY A 77 -0.91 -1.15 4.93
N MET A 78 -2.23 -0.94 5.02
CA MET A 78 -2.87 0.13 5.79
C MET A 78 -3.79 -0.46 6.85
N VAL A 79 -3.20 -1.19 7.81
CA VAL A 79 -3.95 -1.89 8.87
C VAL A 79 -4.76 -0.94 9.76
N GLU A 80 -4.36 0.33 9.84
CA GLU A 80 -5.05 1.38 10.61
C GLU A 80 -6.33 1.89 9.95
N MET A 81 -6.61 1.53 8.69
CA MET A 81 -7.93 1.73 8.10
C MET A 81 -8.93 0.79 8.80
N ARG A 82 -9.68 1.36 9.74
CA ARG A 82 -10.70 0.69 10.54
C ARG A 82 -12.05 1.32 10.24
N ASP A 83 -13.12 0.58 10.55
CA ASP A 83 -14.47 1.11 10.51
C ASP A 83 -14.58 2.26 11.52
N LEU A 84 -15.08 3.40 11.05
CA LEU A 84 -15.30 4.60 11.84
C LEU A 84 -16.80 4.91 11.83
N ASP A 85 -17.34 5.35 12.97
CA ASP A 85 -18.76 5.72 13.11
C ASP A 85 -19.12 7.01 12.34
N TYR A 86 -18.13 7.86 12.08
CA TYR A 86 -18.30 9.15 11.41
C TYR A 86 -17.88 9.17 9.93
N MET A 87 -17.33 8.09 9.38
CA MET A 87 -16.79 8.06 8.02
C MET A 87 -16.90 6.67 7.38
N VAL A 88 -17.26 6.64 6.10
CA VAL A 88 -17.18 5.44 5.26
C VAL A 88 -16.23 5.67 4.09
N TYR A 89 -15.52 4.63 3.70
CA TYR A 89 -14.63 4.67 2.55
C TYR A 89 -14.89 3.48 1.62
N ASN A 90 -14.60 3.66 0.34
CA ASN A 90 -14.80 2.63 -0.66
C ASN A 90 -13.69 2.70 -1.73
N PHE A 91 -13.41 1.55 -2.32
CA PHE A 91 -12.54 1.43 -3.49
C PHE A 91 -13.33 0.86 -4.65
N THR A 92 -13.50 1.68 -5.69
CA THR A 92 -14.23 1.32 -6.90
C THR A 92 -13.22 0.91 -7.96
N ASP A 93 -13.37 -0.30 -8.52
CA ASP A 93 -12.58 -0.82 -9.64
C ASP A 93 -13.55 -1.39 -10.68
N ASN A 94 -13.89 -0.58 -11.69
CA ASN A 94 -14.81 -0.93 -12.76
C ASN A 94 -14.30 -0.43 -14.12
N GLN A 95 -15.15 -0.50 -15.16
CA GLN A 95 -14.77 -0.10 -16.52
C GLN A 95 -14.57 1.41 -16.69
N GLU A 96 -15.15 2.23 -15.82
CA GLU A 96 -15.09 3.68 -15.89
C GLU A 96 -13.94 4.27 -15.04
N GLU A 97 -13.66 3.66 -13.89
CA GLU A 97 -12.70 4.20 -12.94
C GLU A 97 -12.09 3.16 -11.99
N VAL A 98 -10.91 3.50 -11.47
CA VAL A 98 -10.23 2.79 -10.38
C VAL A 98 -9.86 3.81 -9.32
N VAL A 99 -10.74 4.03 -8.34
CA VAL A 99 -10.62 5.17 -7.41
C VAL A 99 -10.96 4.77 -5.98
N TYR A 100 -10.23 5.38 -5.05
CA TYR A 100 -10.58 5.47 -3.65
C TYR A 100 -11.38 6.74 -3.39
N THR A 101 -12.42 6.62 -2.56
CA THR A 101 -13.27 7.73 -2.10
C THR A 101 -13.66 7.52 -0.64
N PHE A 102 -13.88 8.60 0.09
CA PHE A 102 -14.49 8.54 1.41
C PHE A 102 -15.58 9.61 1.59
N LEU A 103 -16.52 9.34 2.47
CA LEU A 103 -17.67 10.19 2.79
C LEU A 103 -17.80 10.30 4.31
N MET A 104 -18.19 11.48 4.79
CA MET A 104 -18.54 11.69 6.19
C MET A 104 -20.00 11.28 6.41
N THR A 105 -20.25 10.44 7.42
CA THR A 105 -21.61 10.09 7.88
C THR A 105 -22.09 11.02 8.98
N ASN A 106 -21.16 11.63 9.72
CA ASN A 106 -21.43 12.72 10.65
C ASN A 106 -20.88 14.04 10.06
N HIS A 107 -21.77 15.01 9.83
CA HIS A 107 -21.43 16.28 9.18
C HIS A 107 -20.84 17.34 10.12
N ASP A 108 -20.86 17.11 11.44
CA ASP A 108 -20.19 17.96 12.43
C ASP A 108 -18.70 17.63 12.57
N ILE A 109 -18.25 16.52 11.98
CA ILE A 109 -16.86 16.07 11.99
C ILE A 109 -16.24 16.34 10.62
N TYR A 110 -15.03 16.89 10.62
CA TYR A 110 -14.25 17.08 9.38
C TYR A 110 -13.07 16.13 9.36
N SER A 111 -12.84 15.46 8.23
CA SER A 111 -11.66 14.62 8.05
C SER A 111 -11.08 14.79 6.66
N ARG A 112 -9.75 14.67 6.55
CA ARG A 112 -9.03 14.73 5.28
C ARG A 112 -7.85 13.77 5.27
N LEU A 113 -7.49 13.30 4.08
CA LEU A 113 -6.20 12.65 3.84
C LEU A 113 -5.23 13.66 3.26
N THR A 114 -4.00 13.71 3.75
CA THR A 114 -2.99 14.67 3.29
C THR A 114 -1.63 14.03 3.12
N MET A 115 -0.93 14.37 2.03
CA MET A 115 0.45 13.98 1.79
C MET A 115 1.38 15.01 2.45
N SER A 116 2.00 14.63 3.57
CA SER A 116 2.86 15.54 4.31
C SER A 116 4.17 15.85 3.56
N PRO A 117 4.80 17.03 3.80
CA PRO A 117 6.14 17.33 3.27
C PRO A 117 7.23 16.36 3.74
N ALA A 118 6.97 15.64 4.84
CA ALA A 118 7.87 14.63 5.41
C ALA A 118 7.74 13.25 4.74
N GLY A 119 6.83 13.07 3.77
CA GLY A 119 6.70 11.81 3.06
C GLY A 119 5.77 10.79 3.71
N SER A 120 4.86 11.23 4.58
CA SER A 120 3.80 10.38 5.15
C SER A 120 2.41 10.81 4.67
N LEU A 121 1.57 9.84 4.33
CA LEU A 121 0.14 10.04 4.16
C LEU A 121 -0.51 10.06 5.55
N GLN A 122 -1.34 11.07 5.82
CA GLN A 122 -1.95 11.27 7.14
C GLN A 122 -3.46 11.44 7.01
N GLN A 123 -4.22 10.78 7.88
CA GLN A 123 -5.62 11.16 8.12
C GLN A 123 -5.68 12.11 9.32
N ILE A 124 -6.17 13.32 9.08
CA ILE A 124 -6.36 14.34 10.11
C ILE A 124 -7.85 14.59 10.25
N THR A 125 -8.35 14.51 11.49
CA THR A 125 -9.75 14.65 11.83
C THR A 125 -9.93 15.77 12.85
N TRP A 126 -10.92 16.62 12.62
CA TRP A 126 -11.40 17.64 13.55
C TRP A 126 -12.69 17.15 14.16
N LYS A 127 -12.69 17.03 15.48
CA LYS A 127 -13.86 16.68 16.27
C LYS A 127 -13.95 17.68 17.41
N ASP A 128 -15.08 18.37 17.51
CA ASP A 128 -15.26 19.50 18.42
C ASP A 128 -14.19 20.59 18.14
N GLU A 129 -13.38 20.96 19.14
CA GLU A 129 -12.26 21.91 18.99
C GLU A 129 -10.90 21.22 18.75
N ASP A 130 -10.86 19.89 18.79
CA ASP A 130 -9.62 19.12 18.74
C ASP A 130 -9.22 18.72 17.32
N ARG A 131 -7.94 18.92 17.01
CA ARG A 131 -7.30 18.40 15.79
C ARG A 131 -6.53 17.11 16.11
N ILE A 132 -7.01 15.99 15.59
CA ILE A 132 -6.50 14.65 15.89
C ILE A 132 -5.81 14.07 14.65
N LEU A 133 -4.60 13.55 14.81
CA LEU A 133 -3.96 12.69 13.82
C LEU A 133 -4.51 11.27 13.99
N SER A 134 -5.48 10.88 13.15
CA SER A 134 -6.19 9.59 13.28
C SER A 134 -5.29 8.41 12.92
N TRP A 135 -4.53 8.52 11.83
CA TRP A 135 -3.48 7.58 11.47
C TRP A 135 -2.50 8.23 10.48
N LEU A 136 -1.35 7.60 10.31
CA LEU A 136 -0.35 7.96 9.30
C LEU A 136 0.23 6.70 8.67
N SER A 137 0.81 6.82 7.49
CA SER A 137 1.55 5.75 6.82
C SER A 137 2.70 6.33 5.99
N PRO A 138 3.90 5.70 5.95
CA PRO A 138 4.30 4.46 6.65
C PRO A 138 4.43 4.64 8.17
N THR A 139 4.26 3.58 8.96
CA THR A 139 4.30 3.64 10.45
C THR A 139 5.58 3.11 11.07
N ASP A 140 6.27 2.19 10.40
CA ASP A 140 7.46 1.53 10.95
C ASP A 140 8.49 1.19 9.85
N PRO A 141 9.71 0.75 10.22
CA PRO A 141 10.75 0.44 9.24
C PRO A 141 10.40 -0.67 8.23
N CYS A 142 9.51 -1.61 8.57
CA CYS A 142 9.08 -2.69 7.68
C CYS A 142 8.17 -2.21 6.54
N ASP A 143 7.60 -1.03 6.66
CA ASP A 143 6.81 -0.41 5.61
C ASP A 143 7.65 0.15 4.46
N ALA A 144 8.95 0.40 4.71
CA ALA A 144 9.86 0.88 3.67
C ALA A 144 9.89 -0.12 2.50
N TYR A 145 9.67 0.38 1.29
CA TYR A 145 9.53 -0.46 0.11
C TYR A 145 10.83 -1.23 -0.16
N GLN A 146 10.70 -2.56 -0.27
CA GLN A 146 11.80 -3.49 -0.51
C GLN A 146 12.95 -3.44 0.52
N ILE A 147 12.65 -3.13 1.79
CA ILE A 147 13.64 -3.23 2.88
C ILE A 147 14.21 -4.65 3.02
N CYS A 148 13.39 -5.66 2.75
CA CYS A 148 13.79 -7.06 2.68
C CYS A 148 13.74 -7.53 1.23
N GLY A 149 14.77 -8.27 0.81
CA GLY A 149 14.89 -8.78 -0.55
C GLY A 149 13.88 -9.86 -0.92
N PRO A 150 13.99 -10.44 -2.13
CA PRO A 150 13.06 -11.45 -2.62
C PRO A 150 12.94 -12.67 -1.68
N TYR A 151 11.74 -13.22 -1.56
CA TYR A 151 11.43 -14.41 -0.74
C TYR A 151 11.76 -14.31 0.76
N SER A 152 11.96 -13.09 1.27
CA SER A 152 11.98 -12.79 2.70
C SER A 152 10.82 -11.85 3.06
N TYR A 153 10.55 -11.73 4.35
CA TYR A 153 9.55 -10.82 4.89
C TYR A 153 10.13 -10.03 6.06
N CYS A 154 9.60 -8.83 6.27
CA CYS A 154 10.00 -7.99 7.39
C CYS A 154 9.16 -8.28 8.63
N TYR A 155 9.79 -8.34 9.79
CA TYR A 155 9.13 -8.57 11.07
C TYR A 155 9.88 -7.83 12.19
N LEU A 156 9.18 -6.94 12.91
CA LEU A 156 9.78 -6.06 13.91
C LEU A 156 10.22 -6.76 15.21
N ASN A 157 9.76 -7.98 15.47
CA ASN A 157 9.98 -8.67 16.74
C ASN A 157 11.16 -9.67 16.68
N THR A 158 12.04 -9.52 15.70
CA THR A 158 13.29 -10.28 15.56
C THR A 158 14.49 -9.36 15.64
N SER A 159 15.64 -9.87 16.10
CA SER A 159 16.90 -9.12 16.14
C SER A 159 17.39 -8.68 14.76
N ALA A 160 16.92 -9.34 13.71
CA ALA A 160 17.06 -8.95 12.32
C ALA A 160 15.68 -8.57 11.76
N PHE A 161 15.57 -7.46 11.02
CA PHE A 161 14.30 -7.03 10.42
C PHE A 161 13.77 -8.04 9.38
N CYS A 162 14.66 -8.73 8.67
CA CYS A 162 14.30 -9.64 7.59
C CYS A 162 14.42 -11.12 7.99
N SER A 163 13.42 -11.92 7.61
CA SER A 163 13.38 -13.37 7.80
C SER A 163 13.05 -14.07 6.49
N CYS A 164 13.74 -15.18 6.17
CA CYS A 164 13.38 -16.00 5.01
C CYS A 164 12.05 -16.71 5.21
N ILE A 165 11.27 -16.84 4.14
CA ILE A 165 10.09 -17.71 4.13
C ILE A 165 10.51 -19.16 4.45
N LYS A 166 9.67 -19.90 5.16
CA LYS A 166 9.94 -21.32 5.47
C LYS A 166 10.22 -22.10 4.18
N GLY A 167 11.34 -22.83 4.16
CA GLY A 167 11.83 -23.55 2.97
C GLY A 167 12.83 -22.77 2.12
N PHE A 168 13.14 -21.53 2.51
CA PHE A 168 14.18 -20.69 1.90
C PHE A 168 15.34 -20.46 2.87
N GLU A 169 16.48 -20.06 2.33
CA GLU A 169 17.70 -19.68 3.07
C GLU A 169 18.33 -18.43 2.47
N PRO A 170 19.16 -17.68 3.25
CA PRO A 170 19.78 -16.48 2.75
C PRO A 170 20.57 -16.72 1.48
N LYS A 171 20.42 -15.83 0.50
CA LYS A 171 21.18 -15.92 -0.76
C LYS A 171 22.67 -15.65 -0.53
N ILE A 172 23.00 -14.74 0.38
CA ILE A 172 24.36 -14.37 0.78
C ILE A 172 24.43 -14.45 2.30
N GLN A 173 25.13 -15.45 2.81
CA GLN A 173 25.13 -15.76 4.24
C GLN A 173 25.87 -14.68 5.05
N GLU A 174 26.94 -14.12 4.48
CA GLU A 174 27.78 -13.09 5.09
C GLU A 174 27.03 -11.78 5.29
N ALA A 175 26.25 -11.36 4.27
CA ALA A 175 25.40 -10.18 4.35
C ALA A 175 24.29 -10.38 5.40
N TRP A 176 23.65 -11.54 5.39
CA TRP A 176 22.60 -11.86 6.35
C TRP A 176 23.10 -11.89 7.80
N ALA A 177 24.34 -12.34 8.03
CA ALA A 177 24.98 -12.36 9.35
C ALA A 177 25.23 -10.96 9.93
N VAL A 178 25.29 -9.92 9.08
CA VAL A 178 25.39 -8.51 9.50
C VAL A 178 24.06 -7.75 9.37
N ASN A 179 22.94 -8.48 9.34
CA ASN A 179 21.57 -7.95 9.22
C ASN A 179 21.28 -7.24 7.88
N ASP A 180 22.05 -7.51 6.83
CA ASP A 180 21.74 -7.06 5.47
C ASP A 180 20.87 -8.13 4.75
N GLY A 181 19.57 -7.87 4.72
CA GLY A 181 18.57 -8.72 4.07
C GLY A 181 18.26 -8.37 2.61
N THR A 182 18.97 -7.41 2.01
CA THR A 182 18.65 -6.86 0.67
C THR A 182 18.75 -7.90 -0.44
N SER A 183 19.67 -8.86 -0.31
CA SER A 183 19.85 -9.95 -1.28
C SER A 183 18.73 -10.99 -1.25
N GLY A 184 17.89 -10.97 -0.21
CA GLY A 184 16.78 -11.90 -0.04
C GLY A 184 17.23 -13.34 0.19
N CYS A 185 16.34 -14.26 -0.15
CA CYS A 185 16.48 -15.69 0.10
C CYS A 185 16.29 -16.51 -1.18
N VAL A 186 16.82 -17.73 -1.17
CA VAL A 186 16.69 -18.72 -2.24
C VAL A 186 16.06 -20.00 -1.69
N ARG A 187 15.38 -20.77 -2.55
CA ARG A 187 14.77 -22.03 -2.14
C ARG A 187 15.86 -23.04 -1.78
N LYS A 188 15.70 -23.74 -0.65
CA LYS A 188 16.59 -24.83 -0.23
C LYS A 188 16.54 -26.03 -1.17
N THR A 189 15.36 -26.28 -1.74
CA THR A 189 15.11 -27.42 -2.63
C THR A 189 14.51 -26.92 -3.94
N ARG A 190 15.03 -27.43 -5.06
CA ARG A 190 14.52 -27.12 -6.40
C ARG A 190 13.11 -27.71 -6.58
N LEU A 191 12.22 -26.94 -7.21
CA LEU A 191 10.86 -27.37 -7.55
C LEU A 191 10.87 -28.46 -8.62
N SER A 192 9.92 -29.39 -8.53
CA SER A 192 9.75 -30.50 -9.49
C SER A 192 8.54 -30.33 -10.41
N CYS A 193 7.59 -29.46 -10.09
CA CYS A 193 6.34 -29.14 -10.79
C CYS A 193 5.35 -30.32 -10.92
N THR A 194 5.80 -31.52 -11.28
CA THR A 194 4.92 -32.64 -11.68
C THR A 194 4.45 -33.50 -10.51
N SER A 195 5.24 -33.64 -9.45
CA SER A 195 4.86 -34.37 -8.24
C SER A 195 5.77 -33.99 -7.08
N GLY A 196 5.17 -33.55 -5.97
CA GLY A 196 5.88 -33.32 -4.69
C GLY A 196 5.99 -31.86 -4.26
N ASP A 197 5.69 -30.90 -5.13
CA ASP A 197 5.60 -29.50 -4.73
C ASP A 197 4.34 -29.26 -3.88
N GLY A 198 4.46 -28.31 -2.96
CA GLY A 198 3.38 -27.95 -2.06
C GLY A 198 3.51 -26.51 -1.60
N PHE A 199 2.49 -26.06 -0.86
CA PHE A 199 2.38 -24.68 -0.43
C PHE A 199 2.60 -24.56 1.08
N PHE A 200 3.34 -23.52 1.47
CA PHE A 200 3.40 -23.09 2.86
C PHE A 200 2.49 -21.87 3.04
N LYS A 201 1.49 -21.98 3.92
CA LYS A 201 0.55 -20.90 4.20
C LYS A 201 1.19 -19.87 5.13
N LEU A 202 1.52 -18.71 4.59
CA LEU A 202 1.86 -17.52 5.36
C LEU A 202 0.57 -16.90 5.95
N LYS A 203 0.68 -16.36 7.16
CA LYS A 203 -0.43 -15.72 7.89
C LYS A 203 -0.04 -14.30 8.27
N ASN A 204 -1.04 -13.43 8.38
CA ASN A 204 -0.87 -12.04 8.84
C ASN A 204 0.17 -11.27 8.01
N THR A 205 0.18 -11.50 6.71
CA THR A 205 1.12 -10.89 5.76
C THR A 205 0.44 -9.86 4.89
N LYS A 206 1.11 -8.72 4.68
CA LYS A 206 0.86 -7.85 3.54
C LYS A 206 1.19 -8.63 2.25
N LEU A 207 0.26 -8.65 1.29
CA LEU A 207 0.49 -9.33 0.01
C LEU A 207 1.72 -8.74 -0.70
N PRO A 208 2.53 -9.54 -1.43
CA PRO A 208 3.68 -9.03 -2.16
C PRO A 208 3.27 -8.05 -3.26
N ASP A 209 4.26 -7.38 -3.84
CA ASP A 209 4.07 -6.49 -5.00
C ASP A 209 3.37 -7.23 -6.16
N THR A 210 2.37 -6.59 -6.77
CA THR A 210 1.47 -7.24 -7.73
C THR A 210 1.87 -7.05 -9.20
N THR A 211 3.09 -6.55 -9.47
CA THR A 211 3.59 -6.31 -10.85
C THR A 211 3.36 -7.50 -11.78
N TRP A 212 3.62 -8.71 -11.28
CA TRP A 212 3.56 -9.96 -12.04
C TRP A 212 2.45 -10.89 -11.55
N THR A 213 1.34 -10.30 -11.11
CA THR A 213 0.17 -11.04 -10.62
C THR A 213 -0.93 -11.10 -11.68
N ILE A 214 -1.68 -12.22 -11.69
CA ILE A 214 -2.93 -12.37 -12.44
C ILE A 214 -4.04 -12.56 -11.41
N VAL A 215 -5.17 -11.87 -11.61
CA VAL A 215 -6.32 -11.95 -10.71
C VAL A 215 -7.51 -12.53 -11.46
N ASP A 216 -8.06 -13.62 -10.93
CA ASP A 216 -9.35 -14.17 -11.35
C ASP A 216 -10.31 -14.16 -10.16
N LYS A 217 -11.28 -13.24 -10.19
CA LYS A 217 -12.25 -13.05 -9.09
C LYS A 217 -13.40 -14.08 -9.14
N SER A 218 -13.44 -14.95 -10.15
CA SER A 218 -14.53 -15.92 -10.37
C SER A 218 -14.28 -17.30 -9.78
N ILE A 219 -13.06 -17.55 -9.30
CA ILE A 219 -12.64 -18.85 -8.75
C ILE A 219 -12.46 -18.81 -7.24
N ASP A 220 -12.56 -19.98 -6.61
CA ASP A 220 -12.24 -20.16 -5.20
C ASP A 220 -10.75 -20.46 -4.97
N VAL A 221 -10.38 -20.61 -3.69
CA VAL A 221 -9.00 -20.87 -3.26
C VAL A 221 -8.51 -22.24 -3.71
N GLU A 222 -9.37 -23.24 -3.81
CA GLU A 222 -8.97 -24.60 -4.19
C GLU A 222 -8.66 -24.67 -5.69
N GLU A 223 -9.48 -24.02 -6.51
CA GLU A 223 -9.22 -23.86 -7.94
C GLU A 223 -7.97 -23.00 -8.20
N CYS A 224 -7.78 -21.91 -7.44
CA CYS A 224 -6.57 -21.10 -7.51
C CYS A 224 -5.31 -21.91 -7.18
N LYS A 225 -5.38 -22.79 -6.17
CA LYS A 225 -4.30 -23.69 -5.79
C LYS A 225 -3.98 -24.73 -6.88
N LYS A 226 -4.97 -25.20 -7.63
CA LYS A 226 -4.76 -26.13 -8.76
C LYS A 226 -4.14 -25.46 -9.98
N ARG A 227 -4.47 -24.19 -10.22
CA ARG A 227 -3.91 -23.39 -11.31
C ARG A 227 -2.46 -22.97 -11.05
N CYS A 228 -2.10 -22.75 -9.79
CA CYS A 228 -0.75 -22.41 -9.35
C CYS A 228 0.18 -23.62 -9.39
#